data_AF-A0A0C2C7A1-F1
#
_entry.id   AF-A0A0C2C7A1-F1
#
_cell.length_a   1.000
_cell.length_b   1.000
_cell.length_c   1.000
_cell.angle_alpha   90.00
_cell.angle_beta   90.00
_cell.angle_gamma   90.00
#
_symmetry.space_group_name_H-M   'P 1'
#
loop_
_entity.id
_entity.type
_entity.pdbx_description
1 polymer ?
#
loop_
_entity_poly.entity_id
_entity_poly.type
_entity_poly.pdbx_seq_one_letter_code
_entity_poly.pdbx_strand_id
1 'polypeptide(L)'
;MGSSVFQVPHIYNWSLGGALFVNGVRSQYVSFTATNHMAIATGLYTQSHGIVSNRFFDYSEGKLYVTSPNHLRYDYWNYSLTPGIIKESLHEKWYRGEPIWLTNER
;
A
#
# COMPACT_ATOMS: atom_id res chain seq x y z
N MET A 1 -28.37 -15.28 29.36
CA MET A 1 -27.30 -15.34 28.35
C MET A 1 -27.76 -14.50 27.18
N GLY A 2 -27.29 -13.25 27.10
CA GLY A 2 -27.76 -12.30 26.08
C GLY A 2 -27.09 -12.61 24.74
N SER A 3 -27.90 -12.79 23.70
CA SER A 3 -27.44 -12.90 22.32
C SER A 3 -26.63 -11.65 21.95
N SER A 4 -25.31 -11.77 21.84
CA SER A 4 -24.50 -10.72 21.24
C SER A 4 -24.88 -10.65 19.76
N VAL A 5 -25.61 -9.60 19.39
CA VAL A 5 -25.83 -9.28 17.97
C VAL A 5 -24.46 -9.01 17.36
N PHE A 6 -23.99 -9.88 16.47
CA PHE A 6 -22.77 -9.62 15.72
C PHE A 6 -23.00 -8.36 14.88
N GLN A 7 -22.20 -7.31 15.09
CA GLN A 7 -22.33 -6.04 14.37
C GLN A 7 -22.10 -6.18 12.85
N VAL A 8 -21.48 -7.28 12.41
CA VAL A 8 -21.16 -7.59 11.00
C VAL A 8 -21.58 -9.04 10.63
N PRO A 9 -22.90 -9.34 10.52
CA PRO A 9 -23.39 -10.71 10.43
C PRO A 9 -22.92 -11.47 9.19
N HIS A 10 -22.78 -10.79 8.04
CA HIS A 10 -22.32 -11.44 6.81
C HIS A 10 -20.84 -11.79 6.84
N ILE A 11 -19.98 -10.91 7.35
CA ILE A 11 -18.54 -11.18 7.51
C ILE A 11 -18.33 -12.30 8.52
N TYR A 12 -19.10 -12.31 9.60
CA TYR A 12 -19.07 -13.37 10.60
C TYR A 12 -19.48 -14.73 10.03
N ASN A 13 -20.58 -14.78 9.26
CA ASN A 13 -20.98 -16.03 8.60
C ASN A 13 -19.93 -16.51 7.59
N TRP A 14 -19.29 -15.58 6.86
CA TRP A 14 -18.20 -15.92 5.95
C TRP A 14 -16.99 -16.51 6.68
N SER A 15 -16.61 -15.94 7.83
CA SER A 15 -15.48 -16.45 8.61
C SER A 15 -15.73 -17.85 9.19
N LEU A 16 -16.98 -18.16 9.57
CA LEU A 16 -17.38 -19.49 10.04
C LEU A 16 -17.42 -20.55 8.93
N GLY A 17 -17.79 -20.15 7.70
CA GLY A 17 -17.90 -21.06 6.56
C GLY A 17 -16.61 -21.24 5.75
N GLY A 18 -15.56 -20.48 6.07
CA GLY A 18 -14.31 -20.45 5.30
C GLY A 18 -13.06 -20.74 6.14
N ALA A 19 -11.91 -20.35 5.62
CA ALA A 19 -10.66 -20.34 6.38
C ALA A 19 -10.47 -18.98 7.07
N LEU A 20 -10.25 -19.01 8.37
CA LEU A 20 -10.03 -17.82 9.19
C LEU A 20 -8.67 -17.88 9.89
N PHE A 21 -7.88 -16.82 9.72
CA PHE A 21 -6.70 -16.58 10.57
C PHE A 21 -7.18 -16.00 11.91
N VAL A 22 -7.32 -16.85 12.93
CA VAL A 22 -7.87 -16.48 14.25
C VAL A 22 -7.09 -15.37 14.96
N ASN A 23 -5.79 -15.26 14.70
CA ASN A 23 -4.92 -14.23 15.27
C ASN A 23 -4.69 -13.05 14.32
N GLY A 24 -5.47 -12.97 13.23
CA GLY A 24 -5.32 -11.98 12.18
C GLY A 24 -4.16 -12.27 11.23
N VAL A 25 -3.94 -11.32 10.32
CA VAL A 25 -2.85 -11.35 9.32
C VAL A 25 -1.84 -10.28 9.71
N ARG A 26 -0.55 -10.63 9.67
CA ARG A 26 0.53 -9.68 10.00
C ARG A 26 0.85 -8.80 8.80
N SER A 27 0.68 -7.50 8.98
CA SER A 27 1.12 -6.45 8.04
C SER A 27 2.65 -6.39 7.95
N GLN A 28 3.17 -5.95 6.81
CA GLN A 28 4.58 -5.59 6.69
C GLN A 28 4.89 -4.32 7.47
N TYR A 29 6.14 -4.20 7.94
CA TYR A 29 6.66 -2.94 8.43
C TYR A 29 7.14 -2.08 7.24
N VAL A 30 6.70 -0.82 7.07
CA VAL A 30 5.75 -0.03 7.88
C VAL A 30 4.30 -0.33 7.47
N SER A 31 3.35 -0.26 8.41
CA SER A 31 1.93 -0.57 8.20
C SER A 31 1.16 0.52 7.44
N PHE A 32 1.67 0.95 6.28
CA PHE A 32 1.03 1.91 5.40
C PHE A 32 0.18 1.24 4.31
N THR A 33 -0.83 1.95 3.84
CA THR A 33 -1.79 1.49 2.83
C THR A 33 -1.09 1.04 1.55
N ALA A 34 -0.38 1.94 0.86
CA ALA A 34 0.24 1.63 -0.43
C ALA A 34 1.26 0.50 -0.31
N THR A 35 2.05 0.54 0.77
CA THR A 35 3.07 -0.47 1.09
C THR A 35 2.47 -1.86 1.26
N ASN A 36 1.41 -2.01 2.07
CA ASN A 36 0.80 -3.33 2.29
C ASN A 36 0.00 -3.83 1.09
N HIS A 37 -0.67 -2.95 0.34
CA HIS A 37 -1.38 -3.38 -0.86
C HIS A 37 -0.41 -3.87 -1.94
N MET A 38 0.76 -3.22 -2.09
CA MET A 38 1.81 -3.72 -2.99
C MET A 38 2.40 -5.04 -2.53
N ALA A 39 2.63 -5.22 -1.23
CA ALA A 39 3.06 -6.50 -0.68
C ALA A 39 2.06 -7.62 -0.97
N ILE A 40 0.76 -7.37 -0.83
CA ILE A 40 -0.30 -8.34 -1.17
C ILE A 40 -0.30 -8.64 -2.68
N ALA A 41 -0.18 -7.62 -3.53
CA ALA A 41 -0.26 -7.78 -4.97
C ALA A 41 0.95 -8.53 -5.56
N THR A 42 2.14 -8.35 -4.98
CA THR A 42 3.41 -8.84 -5.55
C THR A 42 4.07 -9.97 -4.76
N GLY A 43 3.68 -10.18 -3.50
CA GLY A 43 4.36 -11.09 -2.58
C GLY A 43 5.74 -10.63 -2.11
N LEU A 44 6.16 -9.40 -2.46
CA LEU A 44 7.49 -8.87 -2.15
C LEU A 44 7.51 -8.04 -0.86
N TYR A 45 8.70 -7.81 -0.31
CA TYR A 45 8.92 -6.83 0.76
C TYR A 45 8.99 -5.40 0.24
N THR A 46 8.79 -4.43 1.12
CA THR A 46 8.84 -2.98 0.86
C THR A 46 10.04 -2.54 0.02
N GLN A 47 11.23 -2.99 0.40
CA GLN A 47 12.49 -2.73 -0.29
C GLN A 47 12.58 -3.31 -1.72
N SER A 48 11.78 -4.35 -1.99
CA SER A 48 11.78 -5.07 -3.26
C SER A 48 10.70 -4.55 -4.22
N HIS A 49 9.48 -4.26 -3.74
CA HIS A 49 8.41 -3.71 -4.59
C HIS A 49 8.45 -2.18 -4.73
N GLY A 50 9.36 -1.48 -4.05
CA GLY A 50 9.65 -0.05 -4.26
C GLY A 50 8.74 0.94 -3.51
N ILE A 51 7.50 0.56 -3.19
CA ILE A 51 6.56 1.41 -2.43
C ILE A 51 6.79 1.35 -0.92
N VAL A 52 7.67 2.21 -0.41
CA VAL A 52 8.13 2.20 1.00
C VAL A 52 7.25 2.97 1.98
N SER A 53 6.36 3.84 1.48
CA SER A 53 5.44 4.66 2.29
C SER A 53 4.27 5.13 1.43
N ASN A 54 3.20 5.64 2.07
CA ASN A 54 2.14 6.38 1.37
C ASN A 54 2.69 7.65 0.72
N ARG A 55 3.75 8.22 1.31
CA ARG A 55 4.44 9.42 0.81
C ARG A 55 5.92 9.31 1.04
N PHE A 56 6.70 9.52 -0.01
CA PHE A 56 8.16 9.52 0.08
C PHE A 56 8.77 10.33 -1.07
N PHE A 57 10.08 10.46 -1.01
CA PHE A 57 10.90 11.16 -1.99
C PHE A 57 12.01 10.22 -2.44
N ASP A 58 12.63 10.52 -3.58
CA ASP A 58 13.76 9.76 -4.11
C ASP A 58 15.04 10.59 -4.04
N TYR A 59 16.03 10.05 -3.33
CA TYR A 59 17.35 10.68 -3.18
C TYR A 59 18.17 10.62 -4.48
N SER A 60 17.93 9.65 -5.35
CA SER A 60 18.73 9.40 -6.55
C SER A 60 18.55 10.46 -7.64
N GLU A 61 17.41 11.15 -7.65
CA GLU A 61 17.10 12.20 -8.64
C GLU A 61 17.64 13.59 -8.27
N GLY A 62 18.48 13.65 -7.22
CA GLY A 62 19.27 14.84 -6.93
C GLY A 62 18.53 15.88 -6.12
N LYS A 63 19.04 16.05 -4.89
CA LYS A 63 18.88 17.19 -3.99
C LYS A 63 17.56 17.21 -3.22
N LEU A 64 17.65 16.64 -2.01
CA LEU A 64 16.87 17.08 -0.86
C LEU A 64 17.18 18.57 -0.64
N TYR A 65 16.48 19.45 -1.35
CA TYR A 65 16.87 20.85 -1.34
C TYR A 65 16.62 21.55 -0.01
N VAL A 66 15.96 20.99 1.01
CA VAL A 66 15.57 21.63 2.29
C VAL A 66 14.73 22.92 2.14
N THR A 67 14.89 23.70 1.06
CA THR A 67 14.26 24.98 0.76
C THR A 67 13.09 24.88 -0.20
N SER A 68 12.88 23.74 -0.89
CA SER A 68 11.66 23.55 -1.70
C SER A 68 10.55 22.93 -0.83
N PRO A 69 9.39 23.57 -0.69
CA PRO A 69 8.30 23.01 0.11
C PRO A 69 7.74 21.68 -0.43
N ASN A 70 8.10 21.27 -1.66
CA ASN A 70 7.59 20.07 -2.34
C ASN A 70 8.71 19.07 -2.73
N HIS A 71 9.44 18.54 -1.75
CA HIS A 71 10.42 17.45 -1.98
C HIS A 71 9.79 16.08 -2.21
N LEU A 72 8.48 15.93 -2.00
CA LEU A 72 7.79 14.66 -2.27
C LEU A 72 7.83 14.36 -3.77
N ARG A 73 8.06 13.08 -4.07
CA ARG A 73 8.03 12.53 -5.44
C ARG A 73 6.97 11.46 -5.58
N TYR A 74 6.57 10.85 -4.47
CA TYR A 74 5.45 9.94 -4.42
C TYR A 74 4.44 10.42 -3.37
N ASP A 75 3.22 10.70 -3.80
CA ASP A 75 2.02 10.93 -2.98
C ASP A 75 0.78 10.65 -3.85
N TYR A 76 0.41 9.37 -3.94
CA TYR A 76 -0.68 8.91 -4.81
C TYR A 76 -2.02 9.58 -4.50
N TRP A 77 -2.27 9.90 -3.22
CA TRP A 77 -3.52 10.53 -2.78
C TRP A 77 -3.45 12.07 -2.73
N ASN A 78 -2.31 12.67 -3.10
CA ASN A 78 -2.07 14.11 -3.02
C ASN A 78 -2.41 14.72 -1.65
N TYR A 79 -2.01 14.07 -0.56
CA TYR A 79 -2.15 14.65 0.77
C TYR A 79 -1.29 15.90 0.97
N SER A 80 -0.24 16.08 0.16
CA SER A 80 0.63 17.26 0.17
C SER A 80 0.07 18.47 -0.57
N LEU A 81 -1.06 18.32 -1.29
CA LEU A 81 -1.65 19.37 -2.13
C LEU A 81 -0.65 19.93 -3.17
N THR A 82 0.23 19.08 -3.66
CA THR A 82 1.26 19.44 -4.65
C THR A 82 0.72 19.26 -6.07
N PRO A 83 0.68 20.31 -6.91
CA PRO A 83 0.25 20.17 -8.30
C PRO A 83 1.10 19.15 -9.05
N GLY A 84 0.45 18.23 -9.76
CA GLY A 84 1.12 17.22 -10.59
C GLY A 84 1.68 16.00 -9.84
N ILE A 85 1.62 15.95 -8.51
CA ILE A 85 2.22 14.84 -7.73
C ILE A 85 1.57 13.48 -7.99
N ILE A 86 0.27 13.46 -8.29
CA ILE A 86 -0.45 12.23 -8.64
C ILE A 86 0.15 11.66 -9.94
N LYS A 87 0.35 12.50 -10.96
CA LYS A 87 0.95 12.09 -12.23
C LYS A 87 2.38 11.57 -12.03
N GLU A 88 3.17 12.24 -11.18
CA GLU A 88 4.51 11.77 -10.82
C GLU A 88 4.47 10.40 -10.13
N SER A 89 3.49 10.20 -9.23
CA SER A 89 3.31 8.96 -8.47
C SER A 89 2.90 7.78 -9.36
N LEU A 90 2.29 8.03 -10.52
CA LEU A 90 1.90 6.99 -11.48
C LEU A 90 3.04 6.50 -12.37
N HIS A 91 4.24 7.10 -12.30
CA HIS A 91 5.36 6.62 -13.09
C HIS A 91 5.78 5.20 -12.68
N GLU A 92 6.00 4.35 -13.69
CA GLU A 92 6.38 2.93 -13.52
C GLU A 92 7.63 2.74 -12.65
N LYS A 93 8.56 3.70 -12.64
CA LYS A 93 9.81 3.64 -11.85
C LYS A 93 9.60 3.32 -10.36
N TRP A 94 8.43 3.68 -9.80
CA TRP A 94 8.08 3.43 -8.40
C TRP A 94 7.61 1.99 -8.13
N TYR A 95 7.01 1.34 -9.12
CA TYR A 95 6.33 0.06 -8.98
C TYR A 95 7.24 -1.06 -9.48
N ARG A 96 7.91 -1.71 -8.53
CA ARG A 96 8.79 -2.85 -8.84
C ARG A 96 8.09 -4.17 -8.54
N GLY A 97 8.52 -5.22 -9.22
CA GLY A 97 7.92 -6.54 -9.14
C GLY A 97 6.68 -6.68 -10.02
N GLU A 98 6.15 -7.90 -10.08
CA GLU A 98 5.02 -8.23 -10.92
C GLU A 98 3.77 -8.45 -10.06
N PRO A 99 2.72 -7.63 -10.23
CA PRO A 99 1.48 -7.82 -9.50
C PRO A 99 0.65 -8.96 -10.09
N ILE A 100 -0.17 -9.58 -9.23
CA ILE A 100 -0.98 -10.77 -9.56
C ILE A 100 -1.84 -10.64 -10.83
N TRP A 101 -2.35 -9.45 -11.15
CA TRP A 101 -3.15 -9.25 -12.36
C TRP A 101 -2.31 -9.34 -13.64
N LEU A 102 -1.06 -8.87 -13.64
CA LEU A 102 -0.16 -9.04 -14.78
C LEU A 102 0.36 -10.48 -14.86
N THR A 103 0.61 -11.12 -13.72
CA THR A 103 0.96 -12.55 -13.69
C THR A 103 -0.16 -13.42 -14.26
N ASN A 104 -1.43 -13.07 -14.01
CA ASN A 104 -2.60 -13.78 -14.52
C ASN A 104 -2.85 -13.57 -16.02
N GLU A 105 -2.19 -12.62 -16.66
CA GLU A 105 -2.28 -12.38 -18.11
C GLU A 105 -1.31 -13.26 -18.94
N ARG A 106 -0.45 -14.04 -18.28
CA ARG A 106 0.53 -14.93 -18.91
C ARG A 106 0.09 -16.39 -18.86
#